data_AF-A0A7W6K738-F1
#
_entry.id   AF-A0A7W6K738-F1
#
_cell.length_a   1.000
_cell.length_b   1.000
_cell.length_c   1.000
_cell.angle_alpha   90.00
_cell.angle_beta   90.00
_cell.angle_gamma   90.00
#
_symmetry.space_group_name_H-M   'P 1'
#
loop_
_entity.id
_entity.type
_entity.pdbx_description
1 polymer ?
#
loop_
_entity_poly.entity_id
_entity_poly.type
_entity_poly.pdbx_seq_one_letter_code
_entity_poly.pdbx_strand_id
1 'polypeptide(L)'
;MAAAQFVMALNFAHEFELLSLSAMNAQPEHAKKGGLVFVRNGRLKMHPEIYDHLALISISSICAGSVYFHGRDKIAAEIVNLPYREGLLNLEGGEEDYMAFKRLCSPVSRFFLLQAKKVQWSAILSAFRFFMMEGIWDVVNFIVHAMQRADADVLACAQLLESMQKQPWYPAFCSSLHDFRATRYPLNKVGLESELPEMA
;
A
#
# COMPACT_ATOMS: atom_id res chain seq x y z
N MET A 1 7.43 1.99 6.90
CA MET A 1 6.22 1.13 6.80
C MET A 1 4.92 1.95 6.81
N ALA A 2 4.56 2.62 7.91
CA ALA A 2 3.31 3.40 8.01
C ALA A 2 3.16 4.49 6.92
N ALA A 3 4.24 5.20 6.55
CA ALA A 3 4.23 6.16 5.45
C ALA A 3 3.85 5.53 4.09
N ALA A 4 4.35 4.33 3.79
CA ALA A 4 4.03 3.64 2.55
C ALA A 4 2.56 3.19 2.51
N GLN A 5 2.06 2.66 3.64
CA GLN A 5 0.65 2.32 3.79
C GLN A 5 -0.25 3.55 3.65
N PHE A 6 0.16 4.69 4.22
CA PHE A 6 -0.56 5.95 4.09
C PHE A 6 -0.67 6.38 2.63
N VAL A 7 0.45 6.43 1.92
CA VAL A 7 0.48 6.83 0.51
C VAL A 7 -0.33 5.86 -0.35
N MET A 8 -0.27 4.55 -0.08
CA MET A 8 -1.15 3.57 -0.72
C MET A 8 -2.62 3.83 -0.40
N ALA A 9 -2.95 4.15 0.84
CA ALA A 9 -4.31 4.41 1.28
C ALA A 9 -4.92 5.68 0.67
N LEU A 10 -4.11 6.70 0.33
CA LEU A 10 -4.57 7.89 -0.39
C LEU A 10 -5.21 7.57 -1.74
N ASN A 11 -4.84 6.45 -2.37
CA ASN A 11 -5.51 5.98 -3.59
C ASN A 11 -7.01 5.79 -3.37
N PHE A 12 -7.43 5.42 -2.17
CA PHE A 12 -8.81 5.02 -1.87
C PHE A 12 -9.57 6.05 -1.02
N ALA A 13 -9.13 7.31 -1.06
CA ALA A 13 -9.71 8.39 -0.26
C ALA A 13 -11.18 8.73 -0.61
N HIS A 14 -11.71 8.21 -1.73
CA HIS A 14 -13.14 8.32 -2.05
C HIS A 14 -13.97 7.16 -1.47
N GLU A 15 -13.31 6.08 -1.09
CA GLU A 15 -13.90 4.83 -0.63
C GLU A 15 -13.87 4.73 0.91
N PHE A 16 -12.90 5.36 1.58
CA PHE A 16 -12.83 5.49 3.03
C PHE A 16 -12.27 6.85 3.48
N GLU A 17 -12.55 7.23 4.73
CA GLU A 17 -12.01 8.44 5.34
C GLU A 17 -10.76 8.08 6.16
N LEU A 18 -9.61 8.62 5.75
CA LEU A 18 -8.37 8.52 6.53
C LEU A 18 -8.38 9.62 7.60
N LEU A 19 -8.51 9.24 8.88
CA LEU A 19 -8.57 10.23 9.95
C LEU A 19 -7.18 10.65 10.43
N SER A 20 -6.33 9.68 10.73
CA SER A 20 -5.01 9.96 11.26
C SER A 20 -3.98 8.89 10.94
N LEU A 21 -2.73 9.34 10.94
CA LEU A 21 -1.54 8.52 10.91
C LEU A 21 -0.95 8.56 12.32
N SER A 22 -0.90 7.43 13.02
CA SER A 22 -0.13 7.38 14.26
C SER A 22 1.36 7.38 13.91
N ALA A 23 2.07 8.40 14.39
CA ALA A 23 3.51 8.50 14.27
C ALA A 23 4.18 7.45 15.16
N MET A 24 5.33 6.93 14.73
CA MET A 24 6.15 6.09 15.61
C MET A 24 6.74 6.96 16.71
N ASN A 25 6.53 6.58 17.97
CA ASN A 25 7.27 7.19 19.06
C ASN A 25 8.72 6.72 19.01
N ALA A 26 9.67 7.65 18.95
CA ALA A 26 11.10 7.37 18.96
C ALA A 26 11.63 7.02 20.36
N GLN A 27 10.77 6.93 21.38
CA GLN A 27 11.19 6.55 22.73
C GLN A 27 11.42 5.03 22.83
N PRO A 28 12.63 4.59 23.20
CA PRO A 28 13.03 3.18 23.15
C PRO A 28 12.24 2.25 24.09
N GLU A 29 11.59 2.79 25.13
CA GLU A 29 10.83 1.98 26.09
C GLU A 29 9.35 1.80 25.71
N HIS A 30 8.82 2.59 24.76
CA HIS A 30 7.42 2.57 24.31
C HIS A 30 7.29 2.78 22.80
N ALA A 31 8.09 2.05 22.01
CA ALA A 31 7.99 2.08 20.55
C ALA A 31 6.61 1.55 20.09
N LYS A 32 5.64 2.46 19.97
CA LYS A 32 4.36 2.15 19.31
C LYS A 32 4.62 2.00 17.82
N LYS A 33 4.27 0.85 17.26
CA LYS A 33 4.18 0.67 15.80
C LYS A 33 3.23 1.73 15.26
N GLY A 34 3.74 2.62 14.41
CA GLY A 34 2.91 3.58 13.70
C GLY A 34 1.89 2.84 12.86
N GLY A 35 0.65 3.29 12.88
CA GLY A 35 -0.48 2.61 12.26
C GLY A 35 -1.46 3.61 11.65
N LEU A 36 -2.21 3.14 10.66
CA LEU A 36 -3.28 3.93 10.05
C LEU A 36 -4.58 3.74 10.84
N VAL A 37 -5.22 4.85 11.18
CA VAL A 37 -6.58 4.82 11.72
C VAL A 37 -7.55 5.14 10.60
N PHE A 38 -8.17 4.09 10.08
CA PHE A 38 -9.29 4.19 9.15
C PHE A 38 -10.58 4.36 9.92
N VAL A 39 -11.39 5.36 9.57
CA VAL A 39 -12.80 5.35 9.94
C VAL A 39 -13.63 5.19 8.70
N ARG A 40 -14.48 4.16 8.73
CA ARG A 40 -15.45 3.93 7.69
C ARG A 40 -16.35 5.17 7.58
N ASN A 41 -16.50 5.69 6.38
CA ASN A 41 -17.53 6.69 6.12
C ASN A 41 -18.91 6.02 6.24
N GLY A 42 -19.64 6.31 7.33
CA GLY A 42 -20.95 5.72 7.61
C GLY A 42 -22.04 6.09 6.60
N ARG A 43 -21.79 7.10 5.72
CA ARG A 43 -22.69 7.50 4.64
C ARG A 43 -22.49 6.69 3.36
N LEU A 44 -21.39 5.92 3.27
CA LEU A 44 -21.10 5.05 2.14
C LEU A 44 -21.51 3.60 2.46
N LYS A 45 -22.21 2.95 1.53
CA LYS A 45 -22.37 1.49 1.56
C LYS A 45 -20.96 0.89 1.53
N MET A 46 -20.77 -0.20 2.27
CA MET A 46 -19.49 -0.93 2.27
C MET A 46 -19.08 -1.18 0.83
N HIS A 47 -17.91 -0.69 0.43
CA HIS A 47 -17.43 -0.90 -0.93
C HIS A 47 -17.39 -2.42 -1.17
N PRO A 48 -17.94 -2.94 -2.28
CA PRO A 48 -17.98 -4.39 -2.54
C PRO A 48 -16.58 -5.04 -2.47
N GLU A 49 -15.55 -4.24 -2.73
CA GLU A 49 -14.14 -4.64 -2.85
C GLU A 49 -13.28 -4.21 -1.64
N ILE A 50 -13.89 -3.91 -0.48
CA ILE A 50 -13.18 -3.37 0.69
C ILE A 50 -12.03 -4.28 1.18
N TYR A 51 -12.20 -5.60 1.09
CA TYR A 51 -11.16 -6.56 1.48
C TYR A 51 -9.94 -6.46 0.57
N ASP A 52 -10.16 -6.10 -0.69
CA ASP A 52 -9.09 -5.97 -1.66
C ASP A 52 -8.26 -4.70 -1.41
N HIS A 53 -8.94 -3.60 -1.09
CA HIS A 53 -8.28 -2.34 -0.73
C HIS A 53 -7.43 -2.52 0.52
N LEU A 54 -7.99 -3.17 1.55
CA LEU A 54 -7.25 -3.47 2.78
C LEU A 54 -6.07 -4.42 2.51
N ALA A 55 -6.23 -5.40 1.60
CA ALA A 55 -5.13 -6.28 1.21
C ALA A 55 -3.98 -5.49 0.56
N LEU A 56 -4.28 -4.61 -0.40
CA LEU A 56 -3.29 -3.75 -1.06
C LEU A 56 -2.58 -2.80 -0.08
N ILE A 57 -3.33 -2.19 0.83
CA ILE A 57 -2.75 -1.34 1.88
C ILE A 57 -1.84 -2.15 2.78
N SER A 58 -2.27 -3.33 3.23
CA SER A 58 -1.51 -4.15 4.19
C SER A 58 -0.17 -4.61 3.59
N ILE A 59 -0.16 -5.04 2.33
CA ILE A 59 1.06 -5.54 1.66
C ILE A 59 2.00 -4.42 1.18
N SER A 60 1.50 -3.18 1.12
CA SER A 60 2.29 -2.04 0.60
C SER A 60 3.52 -1.71 1.46
N SER A 61 3.48 -1.91 2.78
CA SER A 61 4.64 -1.70 3.66
C SER A 61 5.80 -2.62 3.31
N ILE A 62 5.50 -3.90 3.10
CA ILE A 62 6.46 -4.95 2.73
C ILE A 62 7.04 -4.67 1.33
N CYS A 63 6.20 -4.30 0.37
CA CYS A 63 6.65 -3.99 -0.98
C CYS A 63 7.56 -2.75 -0.98
N ALA A 64 7.19 -1.69 -0.25
CA ALA A 64 8.03 -0.51 -0.10
C ALA A 64 9.36 -0.83 0.62
N GLY A 65 9.34 -1.65 1.67
CA GLY A 65 10.54 -2.12 2.36
C GLY A 65 11.47 -2.92 1.45
N SER A 66 10.90 -3.77 0.60
CA SER A 66 11.62 -4.54 -0.40
C SER A 66 12.29 -3.63 -1.44
N VAL A 67 11.57 -2.62 -1.94
CA VAL A 67 12.13 -1.60 -2.86
C VAL A 67 13.23 -0.79 -2.19
N TYR A 68 13.03 -0.38 -0.94
CA TYR A 68 14.02 0.38 -0.18
C TYR A 68 15.32 -0.43 -0.01
N PHE A 69 15.20 -1.70 0.36
CA PHE A 69 16.35 -2.55 0.65
C PHE A 69 17.08 -3.03 -0.62
N HIS A 70 16.34 -3.41 -1.66
CA HIS A 70 16.92 -3.97 -2.88
C HIS A 70 17.21 -2.93 -3.97
N GLY A 71 16.63 -1.74 -3.87
CA GLY A 71 16.70 -0.69 -4.87
C GLY A 71 15.61 -0.79 -5.94
N ARG A 72 15.16 0.38 -6.42
CA ARG A 72 14.10 0.52 -7.42
C ARG A 72 14.44 -0.21 -8.73
N ASP A 73 15.66 -0.04 -9.23
CA ASP A 73 16.09 -0.63 -10.51
C ASP A 73 16.08 -2.17 -10.47
N LYS A 74 16.51 -2.75 -9.35
CA LYS A 74 16.51 -4.20 -9.16
C LYS A 74 15.08 -4.74 -9.09
N ILE A 75 14.20 -4.08 -8.34
CA ILE A 75 12.79 -4.48 -8.29
C ILE A 75 12.15 -4.33 -9.67
N ALA A 76 12.41 -3.25 -10.41
CA ALA A 76 11.87 -3.05 -11.75
C ALA A 76 12.30 -4.15 -12.72
N ALA A 77 13.55 -4.62 -12.65
CA ALA A 77 14.06 -5.70 -13.50
C ALA A 77 13.47 -7.08 -13.15
N GLU A 78 13.19 -7.32 -11.86
CA GLU A 78 12.79 -8.64 -11.37
C GLU A 78 11.29 -8.80 -11.08
N ILE A 79 10.50 -7.71 -11.13
CA ILE A 79 9.07 -7.72 -10.77
C ILE A 79 8.28 -8.78 -11.54
N VAL A 80 8.65 -9.03 -12.80
CA VAL A 80 8.02 -10.03 -13.67
C VAL A 80 8.22 -11.49 -13.19
N ASN A 81 9.20 -11.73 -12.33
CA ASN A 81 9.57 -13.06 -11.80
C ASN A 81 8.94 -13.36 -10.42
N LEU A 82 8.34 -12.36 -9.76
CA LEU A 82 7.83 -12.47 -8.39
C LEU A 82 6.82 -13.61 -8.10
N PRO A 83 5.97 -14.10 -9.01
CA PRO A 83 5.17 -15.30 -8.71
C PRO A 83 6.00 -16.59 -8.59
N TYR A 84 7.21 -16.60 -9.15
CA TYR A 84 8.09 -17.77 -9.23
C TYR A 84 9.33 -17.65 -8.34
N ARG A 85 9.64 -16.45 -7.84
CA ARG A 85 10.81 -16.17 -7.00
C ARG A 85 10.47 -15.22 -5.85
N GLU A 86 10.26 -15.80 -4.67
CA GLU A 86 9.86 -15.06 -3.46
C GLU A 86 11.01 -14.27 -2.82
N GLY A 87 12.26 -14.52 -3.21
CA GLY A 87 13.48 -13.96 -2.59
C GLY A 87 13.69 -12.45 -2.71
N LEU A 88 12.72 -11.72 -3.26
CA LEU A 88 12.70 -10.26 -3.38
C LEU A 88 11.74 -9.61 -2.38
N LEU A 89 10.95 -10.40 -1.66
CA LEU A 89 10.11 -9.92 -0.58
C LEU A 89 10.94 -9.85 0.71
N ASN A 90 11.23 -8.64 1.15
CA ASN A 90 11.77 -8.39 2.48
C ASN A 90 10.61 -8.31 3.49
N LEU A 91 10.54 -9.28 4.39
CA LEU A 91 9.53 -9.35 5.45
C LEU A 91 10.00 -8.76 6.78
N GLU A 92 11.25 -8.32 6.88
CA GLU A 92 11.85 -7.84 8.13
C GLU A 92 11.01 -6.71 8.76
N GLY A 93 10.44 -6.98 9.93
CA GLY A 93 9.60 -6.04 10.68
C GLY A 93 8.16 -5.90 10.16
N GLY A 94 7.80 -6.64 9.10
CA GLY A 94 6.50 -6.62 8.44
C GLY A 94 5.71 -7.93 8.55
N GLU A 95 6.11 -8.86 9.40
CA GLU A 95 5.50 -10.20 9.49
C GLU A 95 4.01 -10.16 9.88
N GLU A 96 3.63 -9.25 10.77
CA GLU A 96 2.23 -9.05 11.17
C GLU A 96 1.38 -8.51 10.00
N ASP A 97 1.91 -7.54 9.26
CA ASP A 97 1.28 -7.00 8.05
C ASP A 97 1.07 -8.10 7.00
N TYR A 98 2.08 -8.96 6.81
CA TYR A 98 2.03 -10.09 5.89
C TYR A 98 0.94 -11.09 6.29
N MET A 99 0.84 -11.41 7.59
CA MET A 99 -0.17 -12.35 8.08
C MET A 99 -1.58 -11.76 8.00
N ALA A 100 -1.75 -10.46 8.26
CA ALA A 100 -3.02 -9.76 8.06
C ALA A 100 -3.43 -9.78 6.58
N PHE A 101 -2.51 -9.43 5.68
CA PHE A 101 -2.68 -9.51 4.24
C PHE A 101 -3.11 -10.92 3.77
N LYS A 102 -2.40 -11.96 4.20
CA LYS A 102 -2.73 -13.35 3.84
C LYS A 102 -4.16 -13.76 4.25
N ARG A 103 -4.63 -13.29 5.41
CA ARG A 103 -6.02 -13.52 5.86
C ARG A 103 -7.03 -12.79 4.97
N LEU A 104 -6.70 -11.59 4.50
CA LEU A 104 -7.54 -10.81 3.60
C LEU A 104 -7.63 -11.43 2.19
N CYS A 105 -6.60 -12.14 1.71
CA CYS A 105 -6.65 -12.80 0.40
C CYS A 105 -7.68 -13.93 0.30
N SER A 106 -7.99 -14.63 1.40
CA SER A 106 -8.90 -15.80 1.38
C SER A 106 -10.34 -15.42 1.01
N PRO A 107 -10.99 -14.41 1.63
CA PRO A 107 -12.30 -13.94 1.22
C PRO A 107 -12.38 -13.57 -0.28
N VAL A 108 -11.36 -12.87 -0.78
CA VAL A 108 -11.27 -12.40 -2.17
C VAL A 108 -11.16 -13.57 -3.15
N SER A 109 -10.28 -14.51 -2.83
CA SER A 109 -10.11 -15.76 -3.57
C SER A 109 -11.42 -16.54 -3.70
N ARG A 110 -12.22 -16.62 -2.63
CA ARG A 110 -13.53 -17.29 -2.65
C ARG A 110 -14.54 -16.54 -3.52
N PHE A 111 -14.57 -15.22 -3.44
CA PHE A 111 -15.51 -14.40 -4.21
C PHE A 111 -15.31 -14.55 -5.72
N PHE A 112 -14.05 -14.58 -6.18
CA PHE A 112 -13.72 -14.72 -7.61
C PHE A 112 -13.51 -16.17 -8.08
N LEU A 113 -13.61 -17.16 -7.18
CA LEU A 113 -13.30 -18.57 -7.45
C LEU A 113 -11.88 -18.76 -8.02
N LEU A 114 -10.90 -18.08 -7.43
CA LEU A 114 -9.49 -18.12 -7.80
C LEU A 114 -8.64 -18.73 -6.68
N GLN A 115 -7.43 -19.18 -7.00
CA GLN A 115 -6.48 -19.63 -5.98
C GLN A 115 -5.99 -18.45 -5.13
N ALA A 116 -5.91 -18.62 -3.80
CA ALA A 116 -5.45 -17.58 -2.88
C ALA A 116 -4.04 -17.07 -3.21
N LYS A 117 -3.14 -17.96 -3.65
CA LYS A 117 -1.78 -17.60 -4.08
C LYS A 117 -1.80 -16.66 -5.29
N LYS A 118 -2.74 -16.83 -6.22
CA LYS A 118 -2.90 -15.95 -7.39
C LYS A 118 -3.32 -14.54 -6.98
N VAL A 119 -4.34 -14.44 -6.14
CA VAL A 119 -4.78 -13.15 -5.55
C VAL A 119 -3.63 -12.47 -4.79
N GLN A 120 -2.88 -13.25 -4.00
CA GLN A 120 -1.75 -12.76 -3.24
C GLN A 120 -0.69 -12.12 -4.14
N TRP A 121 -0.27 -12.81 -5.20
CA TRP A 121 0.76 -12.29 -6.11
C TRP A 121 0.27 -11.11 -6.94
N SER A 122 -0.97 -11.11 -7.44
CA SER A 122 -1.54 -9.97 -8.15
C SER A 122 -1.55 -8.70 -7.27
N ALA A 123 -1.87 -8.83 -5.97
CA ALA A 123 -1.83 -7.72 -5.03
C ALA A 123 -0.39 -7.22 -4.78
N ILE A 124 0.57 -8.14 -4.62
CA ILE A 124 2.00 -7.81 -4.46
C ILE A 124 2.53 -7.08 -5.69
N LEU A 125 2.23 -7.58 -6.89
CA LEU A 125 2.64 -6.97 -8.16
C LEU A 125 2.06 -5.56 -8.32
N SER A 126 0.78 -5.40 -8.01
CA SER A 126 0.11 -4.09 -8.02
C SER A 126 0.79 -3.10 -7.06
N ALA A 127 1.12 -3.53 -5.85
CA ALA A 127 1.81 -2.69 -4.88
C ALA A 127 3.22 -2.31 -5.34
N PHE A 128 4.00 -3.24 -5.91
CA PHE A 128 5.29 -2.89 -6.48
C PHE A 128 5.18 -1.90 -7.63
N ARG A 129 4.26 -2.12 -8.59
CA ARG A 129 4.04 -1.19 -9.70
C ARG A 129 3.72 0.21 -9.21
N PHE A 130 2.88 0.34 -8.17
CA PHE A 130 2.60 1.62 -7.53
C PHE A 130 3.88 2.31 -7.05
N PHE A 131 4.74 1.63 -6.29
CA PHE A 131 6.01 2.21 -5.83
C PHE A 131 7.02 2.45 -6.94
N MET A 132 6.83 1.87 -8.13
CA MET A 132 7.65 2.15 -9.31
C MET A 132 7.17 3.38 -10.11
N MET A 133 6.04 3.99 -9.77
CA MET A 133 5.57 5.20 -10.44
C MET A 133 6.39 6.43 -10.03
N GLU A 134 6.47 7.41 -10.93
CA GLU A 134 7.15 8.69 -10.66
C GLU A 134 6.44 9.46 -9.55
N GLY A 135 7.19 10.19 -8.71
CA GLY A 135 6.64 11.02 -7.64
C GLY A 135 6.18 10.28 -6.37
N ILE A 136 5.93 8.96 -6.44
CA ILE A 136 5.43 8.20 -5.27
C ILE A 136 6.45 8.20 -4.12
N TRP A 137 7.74 8.01 -4.43
CA TRP A 137 8.79 8.01 -3.41
C TRP A 137 9.03 9.40 -2.82
N ASP A 138 8.82 10.48 -3.56
CA ASP A 138 8.89 11.84 -3.01
C ASP A 138 7.84 12.03 -1.91
N VAL A 139 6.63 11.48 -2.12
CA VAL A 139 5.56 11.52 -1.12
C VAL A 139 5.89 10.61 0.07
N VAL A 140 6.34 9.38 -0.17
CA VAL A 140 6.73 8.46 0.91
C VAL A 140 7.80 9.11 1.79
N ASN A 141 8.83 9.69 1.18
CA ASN A 141 9.89 10.39 1.88
C ASN A 141 9.34 11.60 2.63
N PHE A 142 8.48 12.41 2.02
CA PHE A 142 7.85 13.55 2.69
C PHE A 142 7.09 13.13 3.95
N ILE A 143 6.28 12.07 3.88
CA ILE A 143 5.52 11.56 5.03
C ILE A 143 6.46 11.00 6.10
N VAL A 144 7.53 10.29 5.73
CA VAL A 144 8.54 9.83 6.69
C VAL A 144 9.17 11.00 7.44
N HIS A 145 9.55 12.07 6.74
CA HIS A 145 10.12 13.26 7.38
C HIS A 145 9.09 13.96 8.28
N ALA A 146 7.83 14.04 7.86
CA ALA A 146 6.76 14.61 8.68
C ALA A 146 6.55 13.79 9.97
N MET A 147 6.56 12.45 9.88
CA MET A 147 6.48 11.56 11.04
C MET A 147 7.66 11.74 12.00
N GLN A 148 8.88 11.90 11.49
CA GLN A 148 10.08 12.08 12.32
C GLN A 148 10.12 13.42 13.05
N ARG A 149 9.47 14.46 12.49
CA ARG A 149 9.43 15.81 13.05
C ARG A 149 8.17 16.09 13.86
N ALA A 150 7.25 15.14 13.95
CA ALA A 150 6.03 15.33 14.70
C ALA A 150 6.33 15.30 16.20
N ASP A 151 6.01 16.39 16.90
CA ASP A 151 6.05 16.45 18.37
C ASP A 151 4.91 15.64 19.03
N ALA A 152 3.92 15.21 18.23
CA ALA A 152 2.76 14.46 18.67
C ALA A 152 2.77 13.02 18.13
N ASP A 153 2.33 12.07 18.97
CA ASP A 153 2.12 10.64 18.65
C ASP A 153 1.21 10.40 17.42
N VAL A 154 0.46 11.41 16.97
CA VAL A 154 -0.53 11.33 15.91
C VAL A 154 -0.44 12.55 15.01
N LEU A 155 -0.28 12.30 13.71
CA LEU A 155 -0.40 13.31 12.66
C LEU A 155 -1.80 13.26 12.05
N ALA A 156 -2.48 14.40 12.04
CA ALA A 156 -3.78 14.52 11.39
C ALA A 156 -3.61 14.48 9.86
N CYS A 157 -4.40 13.64 9.19
CA CYS A 157 -4.31 13.49 7.73
C CYS A 157 -4.57 14.80 6.99
N ALA A 158 -5.51 15.61 7.49
CA ALA A 158 -5.83 16.92 6.90
C ALA A 158 -4.62 17.86 6.88
N GLN A 159 -3.84 17.91 7.96
CA GLN A 159 -2.64 18.76 8.04
C GLN A 159 -1.53 18.27 7.09
N LEU A 160 -1.36 16.94 6.98
CA LEU A 160 -0.43 16.35 6.03
C LEU A 160 -0.83 16.70 4.59
N LEU A 161 -2.10 16.50 4.24
CA LEU A 161 -2.63 16.80 2.89
C LEU A 161 -2.50 18.28 2.54
N GLU A 162 -2.80 19.19 3.47
CA GLU A 162 -2.61 20.63 3.26
C GLU A 162 -1.13 20.99 3.01
N SER A 163 -0.22 20.31 3.72
CA SER A 163 1.22 20.52 3.56
C SER A 163 1.75 19.93 2.25
N MET A 164 1.20 18.79 1.81
CA MET A 164 1.52 18.16 0.53
C MET A 164 1.12 19.07 -0.64
N GLN A 165 -0.04 19.72 -0.58
CA GLN A 165 -0.51 20.64 -1.63
C GLN A 165 0.45 21.81 -1.91
N LYS A 166 1.30 22.16 -0.94
CA LYS A 166 2.31 23.22 -1.06
C LYS A 166 3.60 22.75 -1.74
N GLN A 167 3.72 21.46 -2.05
CA GLN A 167 4.93 20.87 -2.62
C GLN A 167 4.91 20.89 -4.15
N PRO A 168 6.07 21.12 -4.80
CA PRO A 168 6.14 21.20 -6.27
C PRO A 168 5.82 19.88 -6.97
N TRP A 169 6.04 18.73 -6.31
CA TRP A 169 5.75 17.41 -6.85
C TRP A 169 4.26 17.01 -6.74
N TYR A 170 3.45 17.78 -6.00
CA TYR A 170 2.06 17.41 -5.70
C TYR A 170 1.17 17.21 -6.93
N PRO A 171 1.24 18.05 -7.98
CA PRO A 171 0.45 17.81 -9.20
C PRO A 171 0.80 16.49 -9.90
N ALA A 172 2.09 16.17 -9.99
CA ALA A 172 2.56 14.92 -10.60
C ALA A 172 2.13 13.69 -9.79
N PHE A 173 2.14 13.81 -8.46
CA PHE A 173 1.57 12.81 -7.56
C PHE A 173 0.07 12.60 -7.81
N CYS A 174 -0.72 13.67 -7.88
CA CYS A 174 -2.15 13.57 -8.16
C CYS A 174 -2.45 12.90 -9.52
N SER A 175 -1.66 13.22 -10.55
CA SER A 175 -1.75 12.55 -11.86
C SER A 175 -1.44 11.06 -11.74
N SER A 176 -0.35 10.72 -11.05
CA SER A 176 0.07 9.34 -10.81
C SER A 176 -1.01 8.54 -10.06
N LEU A 177 -1.62 9.12 -9.03
CA LEU A 177 -2.74 8.49 -8.32
C LEU A 177 -3.95 8.28 -9.23
N HIS A 178 -4.24 9.25 -10.11
CA HIS A 178 -5.35 9.14 -11.06
C HIS A 178 -5.13 8.03 -12.08
N ASP A 179 -3.93 7.97 -12.66
CA ASP A 179 -3.58 6.94 -13.64
C ASP A 179 -3.55 5.55 -12.99
N PHE A 180 -2.97 5.45 -11.80
CA PHE A 180 -2.99 4.20 -11.04
C PHE A 180 -4.40 3.79 -10.66
N ARG A 181 -5.32 4.71 -10.38
CA ARG A 181 -6.73 4.38 -10.07
C ARG A 181 -7.40 3.57 -11.17
N ALA A 182 -7.05 3.80 -12.44
CA ALA A 182 -7.58 3.04 -13.55
C ALA A 182 -7.00 1.61 -13.64
N THR A 183 -5.78 1.41 -13.14
CA THR A 183 -5.02 0.15 -13.28
C THR A 183 -4.85 -0.63 -11.98
N ARG A 184 -5.15 -0.03 -10.83
CA ARG A 184 -5.03 -0.64 -9.48
C ARG A 184 -6.00 -1.79 -9.26
N TYR A 185 -7.04 -1.85 -10.11
CA TYR A 185 -8.03 -2.90 -10.12
C TYR A 185 -7.74 -3.87 -11.25
N PRO A 186 -7.09 -4.99 -10.93
CA PRO A 186 -7.53 -6.26 -11.42
C PRO A 186 -8.04 -7.03 -10.20
N LEU A 187 -9.29 -6.77 -9.82
CA LEU A 187 -10.05 -7.67 -8.95
C LEU A 187 -11.36 -7.99 -9.64
N ASN A 188 -11.31 -8.12 -10.95
CA ASN A 188 -12.25 -9.00 -11.62
C ASN A 188 -11.47 -10.26 -12.00
N LYS A 189 -12.20 -11.35 -12.18
CA LYS A 189 -11.60 -12.64 -12.47
C LYS A 189 -10.63 -12.58 -13.66
N VAL A 190 -10.98 -11.84 -14.71
CA VAL A 190 -10.18 -11.70 -15.95
C VAL A 190 -8.83 -10.99 -15.69
N GLY A 191 -8.84 -9.86 -14.98
CA GLY A 191 -7.62 -9.12 -14.66
C GLY A 191 -6.70 -9.89 -13.71
N LEU A 192 -7.28 -10.54 -12.69
CA LEU A 192 -6.50 -11.42 -11.83
C LEU A 192 -5.92 -12.60 -12.62
N GLU A 193 -6.67 -13.10 -13.60
CA GLU A 193 -6.24 -14.19 -14.48
C GLU A 193 -5.06 -13.82 -15.37
N SER A 194 -5.01 -12.58 -15.88
CA SER A 194 -3.97 -12.10 -16.80
C SER A 194 -2.67 -11.64 -16.11
N GLU A 195 -2.73 -11.25 -14.83
CA GLU A 195 -1.57 -10.80 -14.05
C GLU A 195 -0.47 -11.86 -13.91
N LEU A 196 -0.86 -13.14 -13.91
CA LEU A 196 0.04 -14.27 -13.75
C LEU A 196 -0.27 -15.33 -14.81
N PRO A 197 0.75 -15.86 -15.52
CA PRO A 197 0.57 -17.02 -16.39
C PRO A 197 -0.10 -18.16 -15.60
N GLU A 198 -0.82 -19.05 -16.30
CA GLU A 198 -1.30 -20.28 -15.67
C GLU A 198 -0.13 -20.96 -14.95
N MET A 199 -0.29 -21.20 -13.65
CA MET A 199 0.66 -22.00 -12.90
C MET A 199 0.55 -23.42 -13.46
N ALA A 200 1.48 -23.76 -14.37
CA ALA A 200 1.62 -25.09 -14.94
C ALA A 200 1.94 -26.13 -13.86
#